data_AF-A0A6N9TCG9-F1
#
_entry.id   AF-A0A6N9TCG9-F1
#
_cell.length_a   1.000
_cell.length_b   1.000
_cell.length_c   1.000
_cell.angle_alpha   90.00
_cell.angle_beta   90.00
_cell.angle_gamma   90.00
#
_symmetry.space_group_name_H-M   'P 1'
#
loop_
_entity.id
_entity.type
_entity.pdbx_description
1 polymer ?
#
loop_
_entity_poly.entity_id
_entity_poly.type
_entity_poly.pdbx_seq_one_letter_code
_entity_poly.pdbx_strand_id
1 'polypeptide(L)'
;MPSNIYDAYATKICRHAGLPAGCYSAHDLTAIIMQLPLGEAHAALDGVEHAALPRLGETVTIQAHMQKNFFDVLGMAGRELFAFTVPVLIRRDYLERLEGWREWRVLALYLGQSDLEPLVVFRNTPIAIKTGLLEETVYYVADVRVACAGENFEWQQ
;
A
#
# COMPACT_ATOMS: atom_id res chain seq x y z
N MET A 1 -4.53 1.55 -26.64
CA MET A 1 -3.68 0.50 -26.02
C MET A 1 -4.22 0.27 -24.62
N PRO A 2 -4.23 -0.94 -24.04
CA PRO A 2 -4.50 -1.05 -22.62
C PRO A 2 -3.40 -0.22 -21.94
N SER A 3 -3.77 0.87 -21.27
CA SER A 3 -2.82 1.70 -20.54
C SER A 3 -2.07 0.79 -19.59
N ASN A 4 -0.73 0.79 -19.64
CA ASN A 4 0.07 0.07 -18.65
C ASN A 4 -0.41 0.50 -17.25
N ILE A 5 -0.53 -0.44 -16.32
CA ILE A 5 -0.95 -0.15 -14.93
C ILE A 5 -0.04 0.95 -14.35
N TYR A 6 1.25 0.95 -14.73
CA TYR A 6 2.20 2.02 -14.44
C TYR A 6 1.70 3.40 -14.88
N ASP A 7 1.40 3.58 -16.16
CA ASP A 7 1.00 4.89 -16.72
C ASP A 7 -0.30 5.40 -16.09
N ALA A 8 -1.26 4.50 -15.87
CA ALA A 8 -2.50 4.84 -15.19
C ALA A 8 -2.24 5.31 -13.75
N TYR A 9 -1.31 4.65 -13.06
CA TYR A 9 -0.96 4.97 -11.69
C TYR A 9 -0.17 6.27 -11.59
N ALA A 10 0.87 6.43 -12.41
CA ALA A 10 1.66 7.65 -12.54
C ALA A 10 0.79 8.86 -12.89
N THR A 11 -0.15 8.71 -13.84
CA THR A 11 -1.16 9.72 -14.16
C THR A 11 -1.97 10.10 -12.93
N LYS A 12 -2.45 9.12 -12.16
CA LYS A 12 -3.28 9.37 -10.96
C LYS A 12 -2.47 10.10 -9.88
N ILE A 13 -1.21 9.74 -9.68
CA ILE A 13 -0.27 10.42 -8.77
C ILE A 13 -0.10 11.88 -9.20
N CYS A 14 0.27 12.12 -10.47
CA CYS A 14 0.50 13.46 -11.00
C CYS A 14 -0.74 14.35 -10.86
N ARG A 15 -1.92 13.80 -11.19
CA ARG A 15 -3.19 14.54 -11.14
C ARG A 15 -3.58 14.91 -9.70
N HIS A 16 -3.32 14.04 -8.73
CA HIS A 16 -3.60 14.33 -7.31
C HIS A 16 -2.62 15.31 -6.69
N ALA A 17 -1.32 15.17 -6.99
CA ALA A 17 -0.30 16.07 -6.50
C ALA A 17 -0.31 17.43 -7.22
N GLY A 18 -1.17 17.62 -8.24
CA GLY A 18 -1.27 18.86 -8.99
C GLY A 18 0.01 19.17 -9.79
N LEU A 19 0.71 18.13 -10.26
CA LEU A 19 1.99 18.30 -10.95
C LEU A 19 1.82 18.99 -12.31
N PRO A 20 2.73 19.92 -12.67
CA PRO A 20 2.76 20.51 -14.01
C PRO A 20 3.18 19.47 -15.05
N ALA A 21 2.83 19.69 -16.32
CA ALA A 21 3.31 18.85 -17.42
C ALA A 21 4.85 18.77 -17.42
N GLY A 22 5.40 17.58 -17.59
CA GLY A 22 6.83 17.34 -17.43
C GLY A 22 7.20 15.86 -17.45
N CYS A 23 8.49 15.59 -17.27
CA CYS A 23 9.04 14.24 -17.20
C CYS A 23 9.43 13.95 -15.75
N TYR A 24 8.87 12.89 -15.16
CA TYR A 24 9.05 12.53 -13.75
C TYR A 24 9.73 11.17 -13.64
N SER A 25 10.73 11.07 -12.77
CA SER A 25 11.36 9.78 -12.49
C SER A 25 10.45 8.92 -11.60
N ALA A 26 10.65 7.60 -11.63
CA ALA A 26 9.99 6.69 -10.69
C ALA A 26 10.28 7.04 -9.21
N HIS A 27 11.45 7.64 -8.93
CA HIS A 27 11.81 8.13 -7.61
C HIS A 27 10.92 9.31 -7.18
N ASP A 28 10.69 10.28 -8.07
CA ASP A 28 9.86 11.46 -7.79
C ASP A 28 8.41 11.05 -7.51
N LEU A 29 7.86 10.14 -8.32
CA LEU A 29 6.52 9.60 -8.15
C LEU A 29 6.39 8.81 -6.84
N THR A 30 7.38 7.98 -6.53
CA THR A 30 7.40 7.22 -5.26
C THR A 30 7.50 8.14 -4.06
N ALA A 31 8.27 9.23 -4.13
CA ALA A 31 8.38 10.20 -3.05
C ALA A 31 7.01 10.81 -2.67
N ILE A 32 6.15 11.08 -3.65
CA ILE A 32 4.78 11.55 -3.42
C ILE A 32 3.94 10.50 -2.69
N ILE A 33 4.01 9.24 -3.11
CA ILE A 33 3.30 8.14 -2.43
C ILE A 33 3.77 7.96 -0.99
N MET A 34 5.07 8.15 -0.73
CA MET A 34 5.63 8.05 0.62
C MET A 34 5.24 9.22 1.54
N GLN A 35 4.84 10.37 0.98
CA GLN A 35 4.35 11.52 1.74
C GLN A 35 2.87 11.40 2.13
N LEU A 36 2.12 10.41 1.60
CA LEU A 36 0.74 10.18 2.02
C LEU A 36 0.66 9.85 3.52
N PRO A 37 -0.42 10.28 4.21
CA PRO A 37 -0.62 10.00 5.63
C PRO A 37 -0.44 8.52 5.97
N LEU A 38 0.18 8.21 7.10
CA LEU A 38 0.29 6.83 7.57
C LEU A 38 -1.10 6.25 7.84
N GLY A 39 -1.29 4.95 7.61
CA GLY A 39 -2.59 4.32 7.86
C GLY A 39 -3.06 4.43 9.31
N GLU A 40 -2.15 4.57 10.28
CA GLU A 40 -2.52 4.84 11.68
C GLU A 40 -3.35 6.13 11.85
N ALA A 41 -3.12 7.14 11.00
CA ALA A 41 -3.91 8.37 11.02
C ALA A 41 -5.36 8.09 10.63
N HIS A 42 -5.60 7.16 9.70
CA HIS A 42 -6.96 6.77 9.30
C HIS A 42 -7.66 6.00 10.42
N ALA A 43 -6.96 5.06 11.06
CA ALA A 43 -7.50 4.36 12.22
C ALA A 43 -7.94 5.33 13.34
N ALA A 44 -7.12 6.35 13.60
CA ALA A 44 -7.44 7.38 14.58
C ALA A 44 -8.65 8.24 14.17
N LEU A 45 -8.72 8.67 12.90
CA LEU A 45 -9.83 9.47 12.38
C LEU A 45 -11.16 8.70 12.40
N ASP A 46 -11.12 7.39 12.10
CA ASP A 46 -12.29 6.51 12.09
C ASP A 46 -12.69 6.03 13.50
N GLY A 47 -11.93 6.40 14.55
CA GLY A 47 -12.17 5.97 15.92
C GLY A 47 -11.97 4.48 16.15
N VAL A 48 -11.15 3.82 15.32
CA VAL A 48 -10.90 2.38 15.38
C VAL A 48 -9.68 2.10 16.25
N GLU A 49 -9.87 1.30 17.30
CA GLU A 49 -8.76 0.81 18.10
C GLU A 49 -7.81 -0.07 17.27
N HIS A 50 -6.51 0.12 17.43
CA HIS A 50 -5.52 -0.62 16.63
C HIS A 50 -5.66 -2.14 16.73
N ALA A 51 -6.05 -2.67 17.90
CA ALA A 51 -6.24 -4.11 18.10
C ALA A 51 -7.43 -4.69 17.31
N ALA A 52 -8.36 -3.85 16.87
CA ALA A 52 -9.54 -4.22 16.10
C ALA A 52 -9.30 -4.12 14.57
N LEU A 53 -8.13 -3.65 14.14
CA LEU A 53 -7.81 -3.56 12.71
C LEU A 53 -7.75 -4.95 12.05
N PRO A 54 -8.04 -5.05 10.74
CA PRO A 54 -7.89 -6.30 10.01
C PRO A 54 -6.43 -6.80 10.02
N ARG A 55 -6.24 -8.10 10.19
CA ARG A 55 -4.94 -8.78 10.16
C ARG A 55 -4.66 -9.31 8.75
N LEU A 56 -3.66 -8.73 8.09
CA LEU A 56 -3.29 -9.09 6.72
C LEU A 56 -2.65 -10.48 6.69
N GLY A 57 -3.15 -11.36 5.81
CA GLY A 57 -2.76 -12.77 5.75
C GLY A 57 -3.50 -13.70 6.72
N GLU A 58 -4.40 -13.16 7.55
CA GLU A 58 -5.19 -13.94 8.51
C GLU A 58 -6.69 -13.67 8.37
N THR A 59 -7.14 -12.45 8.69
CA THR A 59 -8.56 -12.09 8.61
C THR A 59 -8.91 -11.43 7.28
N VAL A 60 -7.91 -10.88 6.58
CA VAL A 60 -8.03 -10.36 5.21
C VAL A 60 -6.83 -10.83 4.40
N THR A 61 -7.06 -11.33 3.18
CA THR A 61 -5.97 -11.76 2.30
C THR A 61 -5.27 -10.56 1.66
N ILE A 62 -4.01 -10.71 1.26
CA ILE A 62 -3.29 -9.66 0.52
C ILE A 62 -4.04 -9.30 -0.76
N GLN A 63 -4.52 -10.31 -1.50
CA GLN A 63 -5.27 -10.08 -2.74
C GLN A 63 -6.52 -9.23 -2.49
N ALA A 64 -7.33 -9.55 -1.48
CA ALA A 64 -8.55 -8.80 -1.18
C ALA A 64 -8.23 -7.36 -0.76
N HIS A 65 -7.18 -7.17 0.04
CA HIS A 65 -6.71 -5.85 0.44
C HIS A 65 -6.25 -5.03 -0.77
N MET A 66 -5.39 -5.59 -1.63
CA MET A 66 -4.86 -4.90 -2.81
C MET A 66 -5.93 -4.64 -3.87
N GLN A 67 -6.87 -5.57 -4.08
CA GLN A 67 -7.99 -5.35 -5.00
C GLN A 67 -8.79 -4.11 -4.58
N LYS A 68 -9.23 -4.07 -3.32
CA LYS A 68 -10.10 -3.01 -2.81
C LYS A 68 -9.40 -1.64 -2.75
N ASN A 69 -8.12 -1.63 -2.36
CA ASN A 69 -7.43 -0.41 -1.97
C ASN A 69 -6.47 0.11 -3.05
N PHE A 70 -5.94 -0.75 -3.92
CA PHE A 70 -5.08 -0.34 -5.02
C PHE A 70 -5.78 -0.44 -6.38
N PHE A 71 -6.14 -1.65 -6.81
CA PHE A 71 -6.60 -1.90 -8.17
C PHE A 71 -7.96 -1.25 -8.48
N ASP A 72 -8.93 -1.35 -7.56
CA ASP A 72 -10.24 -0.72 -7.73
C ASP A 72 -10.12 0.81 -7.73
N VAL A 73 -9.26 1.35 -6.86
CA VAL A 73 -9.02 2.80 -6.73
C VAL A 73 -8.37 3.36 -7.99
N LEU A 74 -7.45 2.62 -8.61
CA LEU A 74 -6.83 2.98 -9.88
C LEU A 74 -7.87 3.15 -10.98
N GLY A 75 -8.89 2.28 -11.02
CA GLY A 75 -10.00 2.35 -11.97
C GLY A 75 -11.03 3.46 -11.73
N MET A 76 -10.97 4.16 -10.60
CA MET A 76 -11.95 5.20 -10.23
C MET A 76 -11.34 6.61 -10.35
N ALA A 77 -11.82 7.38 -11.32
CA ALA A 77 -11.34 8.75 -11.58
C ALA A 77 -11.55 9.72 -10.41
N GLY A 78 -12.60 9.52 -9.59
CA GLY A 78 -12.99 10.42 -8.50
C GLY A 78 -12.62 9.97 -7.08
N ARG A 79 -11.95 8.82 -6.89
CA ARG A 79 -11.47 8.42 -5.56
C ARG A 79 -10.08 9.00 -5.27
N GLU A 80 -9.97 9.70 -4.14
CA GLU A 80 -8.76 10.33 -3.61
C GLU A 80 -7.72 9.28 -3.15
N LEU A 81 -6.43 9.61 -3.26
CA LEU A 81 -5.30 8.70 -2.93
C LEU A 81 -5.27 8.22 -1.47
N PHE A 82 -6.08 8.79 -0.57
CA PHE A 82 -6.23 8.31 0.81
C PHE A 82 -6.63 6.82 0.88
N ALA A 83 -7.30 6.29 -0.14
CA ALA A 83 -7.63 4.86 -0.17
C ALA A 83 -6.39 3.93 -0.28
N PHE A 84 -5.19 4.47 -0.55
CA PHE A 84 -3.93 3.69 -0.56
C PHE A 84 -3.28 3.50 0.81
N THR A 85 -3.73 4.24 1.83
CA THR A 85 -3.13 4.20 3.17
C THR A 85 -4.07 3.54 4.17
N VAL A 86 -4.77 2.49 3.75
CA VAL A 86 -5.74 1.77 4.60
C VAL A 86 -5.00 0.92 5.65
N PRO A 87 -5.26 1.15 6.95
CA PRO A 87 -4.52 0.48 8.02
C PRO A 87 -4.88 -1.01 8.13
N VAL A 88 -3.85 -1.81 8.41
CA VAL A 88 -3.92 -3.23 8.73
C VAL A 88 -2.91 -3.57 9.82
N LEU A 89 -3.08 -4.76 10.41
CA LEU A 89 -2.08 -5.39 11.25
C LEU A 89 -1.30 -6.41 10.44
N ILE A 90 0.03 -6.33 10.53
CA ILE A 90 0.91 -7.33 9.94
C ILE A 90 1.73 -7.95 11.06
N ARG A 91 1.75 -9.28 11.13
CA ARG A 91 2.56 -9.99 12.13
C ARG A 91 4.04 -9.69 11.93
N ARG A 92 4.74 -9.62 13.05
CA ARG A 92 6.19 -9.36 13.08
C ARG A 92 6.99 -10.33 12.21
N ASP A 93 6.66 -11.62 12.21
CA ASP A 93 7.37 -12.65 11.46
C ASP A 93 7.28 -12.47 9.94
N TYR A 94 6.14 -11.98 9.44
CA TYR A 94 6.02 -11.61 8.03
C TYR A 94 6.91 -10.41 7.67
N LEU A 95 6.98 -9.39 8.54
CA LEU A 95 7.82 -8.21 8.27
C LEU A 95 9.32 -8.50 8.34
N GLU A 96 9.75 -9.36 9.27
CA GLU A 96 11.14 -9.78 9.38
C GLU A 96 11.60 -10.61 8.17
N ARG A 97 10.67 -11.23 7.43
CA ARG A 97 10.98 -12.03 6.25
C ARG A 97 9.85 -12.03 5.21
N LEU A 98 9.68 -10.91 4.51
CA LEU A 98 8.66 -10.76 3.46
C LEU A 98 8.79 -11.81 2.35
N GLU A 99 10.01 -12.21 1.98
CA GLU A 99 10.25 -13.27 0.98
C GLU A 99 9.76 -14.66 1.45
N GLY A 100 9.59 -14.86 2.75
CA GLY A 100 8.98 -16.07 3.31
C GLY A 100 7.46 -16.09 3.12
N TRP A 101 6.84 -14.92 2.92
CA TRP A 101 5.40 -14.79 2.78
C TRP A 101 4.99 -15.01 1.32
N ARG A 102 4.42 -16.20 1.04
CA ARG A 102 4.06 -16.63 -0.32
C ARG A 102 3.18 -15.62 -1.06
N GLU A 103 2.15 -15.09 -0.41
CA GLU A 103 1.22 -14.13 -1.04
C GLU A 103 1.92 -12.82 -1.39
N TRP A 104 2.82 -12.34 -0.53
CA TRP A 104 3.62 -11.15 -0.79
C TRP A 104 4.50 -11.32 -2.02
N ARG A 105 5.18 -12.47 -2.14
CA ARG A 105 5.99 -12.80 -3.33
C ARG A 105 5.17 -12.81 -4.62
N VAL A 106 3.95 -13.36 -4.58
CA VAL A 106 3.07 -13.36 -5.75
C VAL A 106 2.69 -11.93 -6.13
N LEU A 107 2.37 -11.08 -5.16
CA LEU A 107 2.08 -9.66 -5.40
C LEU A 107 3.29 -8.94 -6.00
N ALA A 108 4.48 -9.12 -5.42
CA ALA A 108 5.71 -8.49 -5.89
C ALA A 108 6.06 -8.91 -7.33
N LEU A 109 5.93 -10.20 -7.66
CA LEU A 109 6.15 -10.68 -9.02
C LEU A 109 5.12 -10.12 -10.01
N TYR A 110 3.85 -10.02 -9.61
CA TYR A 110 2.80 -9.47 -10.46
C TYR A 110 3.02 -7.98 -10.74
N LEU A 111 3.27 -7.18 -9.70
CA LEU A 111 3.53 -5.74 -9.84
C LEU A 111 4.83 -5.46 -10.60
N GLY A 112 5.87 -6.28 -10.39
CA GLY A 112 7.14 -6.15 -11.10
C GLY A 112 7.05 -6.34 -12.61
N GLN A 113 6.01 -7.01 -13.12
CA GLN A 113 5.75 -7.10 -14.57
C GLN A 113 5.26 -5.77 -15.18
N SER A 114 4.87 -4.81 -14.33
CA SER A 114 4.37 -3.50 -14.71
C SER A 114 5.20 -2.39 -14.09
N ASP A 115 6.47 -2.66 -13.78
CA ASP A 115 7.40 -1.67 -13.20
C ASP A 115 6.91 -1.02 -11.89
N LEU A 116 6.27 -1.83 -11.04
CA LEU A 116 5.75 -1.45 -9.73
C LEU A 116 6.29 -2.38 -8.65
N GLU A 117 6.39 -1.88 -7.42
CA GLU A 117 6.87 -2.65 -6.27
C GLU A 117 5.96 -2.44 -5.04
N PRO A 118 5.47 -3.51 -4.38
CA PRO A 118 4.72 -3.36 -3.14
C PRO A 118 5.67 -3.03 -1.97
N LEU A 119 5.25 -2.11 -1.11
CA LEU A 119 5.97 -1.69 0.09
C LEU A 119 5.06 -1.86 1.32
N VAL A 120 5.65 -2.25 2.45
CA VAL A 120 4.98 -2.12 3.74
C VAL A 120 5.49 -0.87 4.43
N VAL A 121 4.58 0.04 4.78
CA VAL A 121 4.87 1.20 5.63
C VAL A 121 4.24 0.96 6.97
N PHE A 122 5.00 1.03 8.05
CA PHE A 122 4.52 0.66 9.38
C PHE A 122 5.08 1.55 10.49
N ARG A 123 4.33 1.62 11.58
CA ARG A 123 4.79 2.27 12.81
C ARG A 123 5.79 1.37 13.51
N ASN A 124 6.92 1.90 13.96
CA ASN A 124 7.94 1.12 14.69
C ASN A 124 7.53 0.67 16.11
N THR A 125 6.29 0.92 16.55
CA THR A 125 5.78 0.44 17.83
C THR A 125 4.93 -0.81 17.62
N PRO A 126 5.41 -2.00 18.04
CA PRO A 126 4.61 -3.21 17.96
C PRO A 126 3.45 -3.21 18.98
N ILE A 127 2.42 -3.99 18.68
CA ILE A 127 1.25 -4.22 19.53
C ILE A 127 1.11 -5.72 19.78
N ALA A 128 1.00 -6.12 21.03
CA ALA A 128 0.66 -7.49 21.41
C ALA A 128 -0.85 -7.67 21.36
N ILE A 129 -1.32 -8.68 20.62
CA ILE A 129 -2.74 -9.01 20.50
C ILE A 129 -2.93 -10.43 21.00
N LYS A 130 -3.89 -10.60 21.92
CA LYS A 130 -4.30 -11.91 22.41
C LYS A 130 -4.94 -12.71 21.27
N THR A 131 -4.34 -13.84 20.93
CA THR A 131 -4.84 -14.80 19.94
C THR A 131 -5.45 -16.04 20.59
N GLY A 132 -5.21 -16.23 21.89
CA GLY A 132 -5.80 -17.30 22.69
C GLY A 132 -5.78 -16.97 24.19
N LEU A 133 -6.19 -17.92 25.02
CA LEU A 133 -6.29 -17.75 26.48
C LEU A 133 -4.94 -17.44 27.15
N LEU A 134 -3.84 -17.90 26.55
CA LEU A 134 -2.46 -17.71 27.02
C LEU A 134 -1.51 -17.28 25.89
N GLU A 135 -2.03 -17.03 24.68
CA GLU A 135 -1.23 -16.73 23.50
C GLU A 135 -1.37 -15.27 23.11
N GLU A 136 -0.24 -14.60 22.96
CA GLU A 136 -0.13 -13.25 22.41
C GLU A 136 0.77 -13.29 21.19
N THR A 137 0.32 -12.64 20.12
CA THR A 137 1.08 -12.48 18.89
C THR A 137 1.40 -11.00 18.69
N VAL A 138 2.60 -10.71 18.21
CA VAL A 138 3.09 -9.35 18.00
C VAL A 138 2.81 -8.88 16.57
N TYR A 139 2.14 -7.75 16.46
CA TYR A 139 1.78 -7.11 15.20
C TYR A 139 2.35 -5.70 15.11
N TYR A 140 2.44 -5.18 13.90
CA TYR A 140 2.65 -3.77 13.63
C TYR A 140 1.43 -3.21 12.90
N VAL A 141 1.05 -1.98 13.26
CA VAL A 141 0.09 -1.20 12.47
C VAL A 141 0.81 -0.70 11.23
N ALA A 142 0.26 -1.05 10.07
CA ALA A 142 0.88 -0.84 8.78
C ALA A 142 -0.14 -0.48 7.70
N ASP A 143 0.35 -0.02 6.56
CA ASP A 143 -0.37 0.06 5.31
C ASP A 143 0.52 -0.49 4.17
N VAL A 144 -0.12 -0.93 3.08
CA VAL A 144 0.58 -1.45 1.90
C VAL A 144 0.51 -0.40 0.79
N ARG A 145 1.67 0.10 0.39
CA ARG A 145 1.81 1.06 -0.72
C ARG A 145 2.40 0.39 -1.94
N VAL A 146 2.29 1.06 -3.09
CA VAL A 146 2.91 0.63 -4.34
C VAL A 146 3.85 1.73 -4.80
N ALA A 147 5.14 1.40 -4.94
CA ALA A 147 6.15 2.28 -5.49
C ALA A 147 6.25 2.14 -7.00
N CYS A 148 6.64 3.23 -7.65
CA CYS A 148 7.05 3.22 -9.05
C CYS A 148 8.50 2.73 -9.13
N ALA A 149 8.78 1.79 -10.04
CA ALA A 149 10.12 1.24 -10.28
C ALA A 149 10.54 1.33 -11.76
N GLY A 150 9.70 1.92 -12.62
CA GLY A 150 9.92 1.99 -14.06
C GLY A 150 10.80 3.13 -14.53
N GLU A 151 10.82 3.29 -15.85
CA GLU A 151 11.46 4.44 -16.49
C GLU A 151 10.69 5.74 -16.22
N ASN A 152 11.25 6.86 -16.68
CA ASN A 152 10.62 8.16 -16.50
C ASN A 152 9.23 8.20 -17.16
N PHE A 153 8.28 8.82 -16.48
CA PHE A 153 6.92 9.02 -16.96
C PHE A 153 6.73 10.44 -17.52
N GLU A 154 6.19 10.54 -18.72
CA GLU A 154 5.82 11.82 -19.32
C GLU A 154 4.38 12.19 -18.97
N TRP A 155 4.22 13.26 -18.20
CA TRP A 155 2.92 13.79 -17.82
C TRP A 155 2.48 14.90 -18.77
N GLN A 156 1.31 14.70 -19.38
CA GLN A 156 0.63 15.66 -20.25
C GLN A 156 -0.75 15.96 -19.63
N GLN A 157 -1.10 17.24 -19.51
CA GLN A 157 -2.38 17.69 -18.92
C GLN A 157 -3.55 17.57 -19.89
#